data_AF-A0AB34JQ68-F1
#
_entry.id   AF-A0AB34JQ68-F1
#
_cell.length_a   1.000
_cell.length_b   1.000
_cell.length_c   1.000
_cell.angle_alpha   90.00
_cell.angle_beta   90.00
_cell.angle_gamma   90.00
#
_symmetry.space_group_name_H-M   'P 1'
#
loop_
_entity.id
_entity.type
_entity.pdbx_description
1 polymer ?
#
loop_
_entity_poly.entity_id
_entity_poly.type
_entity_poly.pdbx_seq_one_letter_code
_entity_poly.pdbx_strand_id
1 'polypeptide(L)'
;MLARSLGRAVARPPCCAPAAGLLSEQRRALSVKKGFQKAGKTKDLKTQGKKATEGRDPYALFKQAILAEPDRTLLKELPRETYTERQDRKRVRSRLMMEEHTRVNGHLSRCIQLRKEAIKALPEALQEAARRKDMTSFPITRRVFTDSAPIKDFKAKISATHDD
;
A
#
# COMPACT_ATOMS: atom_id res chain seq x y z
N MET A 1 -38.03 -17.84 47.35
CA MET A 1 -37.75 -17.02 46.15
C MET A 1 -36.52 -16.17 46.40
N LEU A 2 -35.74 -15.89 45.34
CA LEU A 2 -34.52 -15.05 45.25
C LEU A 2 -33.18 -15.79 45.34
N ALA A 3 -32.82 -16.46 44.24
CA ALA A 3 -31.43 -16.70 43.88
C ALA A 3 -30.81 -15.38 43.34
N ARG A 4 -29.76 -14.89 44.00
CA ARG A 4 -28.92 -13.80 43.48
C ARG A 4 -27.69 -14.41 42.82
N SER A 5 -27.66 -14.37 41.49
CA SER A 5 -26.50 -14.75 40.68
C SER A 5 -25.39 -13.70 40.83
N LEU A 6 -24.26 -14.08 41.42
CA LEU A 6 -23.04 -13.28 41.46
C LEU A 6 -22.38 -13.29 40.07
N GLY A 7 -22.53 -12.19 39.33
CA GLY A 7 -21.76 -11.95 38.12
C GLY A 7 -20.29 -11.70 38.46
N ARG A 8 -19.42 -12.65 38.15
CA ARG A 8 -17.95 -12.46 38.20
C ARG A 8 -17.55 -11.43 37.13
N ALA A 9 -17.16 -10.24 37.56
CA ALA A 9 -16.47 -9.28 36.71
C ALA A 9 -15.07 -9.83 36.38
N VAL A 10 -14.83 -10.15 35.11
CA VAL A 10 -13.49 -10.47 34.61
C VAL A 10 -12.71 -9.17 34.49
N ALA A 11 -11.74 -8.97 35.37
CA ALA A 11 -10.82 -7.85 35.33
C ALA A 11 -10.06 -7.84 33.99
N ARG A 12 -10.18 -6.73 33.23
CA ARG A 12 -9.37 -6.48 32.03
C ARG A 12 -7.95 -6.09 32.47
N PRO A 13 -6.89 -6.66 31.88
CA PRO A 13 -5.52 -6.28 32.23
C PRO A 13 -5.20 -4.84 31.76
N PRO A 14 -4.36 -4.08 32.49
CA PRO A 14 -3.92 -2.75 32.10
C PRO A 14 -2.83 -2.85 31.03
N CYS A 15 -3.20 -3.05 29.77
CA CYS A 15 -2.29 -2.92 28.64
C CYS A 15 -2.74 -1.75 27.76
N CYS A 16 -2.17 -0.57 28.00
CA CYS A 16 -1.92 0.53 27.05
C CYS A 16 -1.72 1.86 27.81
N ALA A 17 -0.58 2.03 28.47
CA ALA A 17 -0.05 3.38 28.68
C ALA A 17 0.59 3.83 27.35
N PRO A 18 0.29 5.04 26.83
CA PRO A 18 0.99 5.55 25.66
C PRO A 18 2.43 5.89 26.06
N ALA A 19 3.40 5.12 25.58
CA ALA A 19 4.81 5.53 25.55
C ALA A 19 4.98 6.66 24.50
N ALA A 20 4.42 7.82 24.81
CA ALA A 20 4.62 9.06 24.07
C ALA A 20 5.87 9.73 24.66
N GLY A 21 7.03 9.56 24.03
CA GLY A 21 8.22 10.29 24.46
C GLY A 21 9.46 10.11 23.58
N LEU A 22 9.87 8.88 23.30
CA LEU A 22 11.27 8.65 22.89
C LEU A 22 11.52 8.40 21.38
N LEU A 23 10.47 8.38 20.55
CA LEU A 23 10.61 8.09 19.11
C LEU A 23 10.63 9.33 18.20
N SER A 24 10.53 10.55 18.76
CA SER A 24 10.47 11.79 17.99
C SER A 24 11.86 12.34 17.61
N GLU A 25 12.86 12.14 18.46
CA GLU A 25 14.22 12.65 18.23
C GLU A 25 15.00 11.85 17.18
N GLN A 26 14.88 10.52 17.19
CA GLN A 26 15.54 9.66 16.20
C GLN A 26 14.97 9.84 14.78
N ARG A 27 13.72 10.28 14.63
CA ARG A 27 13.12 10.58 13.31
C ARG A 27 13.58 11.93 12.75
N ARG A 28 14.00 12.88 13.58
CA ARG A 28 14.58 14.16 13.12
C ARG A 28 15.98 14.01 12.52
N ALA A 29 16.74 13.00 12.95
CA ALA A 29 18.11 12.76 12.46
C ALA A 29 18.19 12.25 11.01
N LEU A 30 17.10 11.69 10.47
CA LEU A 30 17.04 11.15 9.10
C LEU A 30 16.41 12.10 8.08
N SER A 31 16.23 13.38 8.41
CA SER A 31 15.88 14.38 7.40
C SER A 31 17.10 14.66 6.53
N VAL A 32 17.27 13.88 5.47
CA VAL A 32 18.21 14.16 4.39
C VAL A 32 17.86 15.54 3.84
N LYS A 33 18.73 16.52 4.11
CA LYS A 33 18.69 17.86 3.51
C LYS A 33 18.92 17.73 2.00
N LYS A 34 17.88 17.38 1.23
CA LYS A 34 17.87 17.59 -0.23
C LYS A 34 17.60 19.06 -0.48
N GLY A 35 18.63 19.88 -0.30
CA GLY A 35 18.65 21.23 -0.83
C GLY A 35 18.67 21.14 -2.36
N PHE A 36 17.60 21.59 -3.01
CA PHE A 36 17.67 21.92 -4.43
C PHE A 36 18.55 23.17 -4.55
N GLN A 37 19.83 22.96 -4.86
CA GLN A 37 20.73 24.02 -5.31
C GLN A 37 20.14 24.59 -6.61
N LYS A 38 19.57 25.80 -6.56
CA LYS A 38 19.25 26.55 -7.78
C LYS A 38 20.57 26.94 -8.44
N ALA A 39 20.99 26.14 -9.41
CA ALA A 39 22.06 26.52 -10.32
C ALA A 39 21.53 27.64 -11.22
N GLY A 40 21.82 28.89 -10.87
CA GLY A 40 21.76 30.00 -11.81
C GLY A 40 22.83 29.79 -12.88
N LYS A 41 22.38 29.48 -14.10
CA LYS A 41 23.07 29.84 -15.35
C LYS A 41 22.01 30.12 -16.41
N THR A 42 21.79 31.40 -16.69
CA THR A 42 21.26 31.86 -17.97
C THR A 42 22.18 31.31 -19.06
N LYS A 43 21.66 30.38 -19.86
CA LYS A 43 22.26 30.02 -21.15
C LYS A 43 21.20 30.27 -22.20
N ASP A 44 21.45 31.28 -23.02
CA ASP A 44 20.70 31.59 -24.22
C ASP A 44 20.72 30.36 -25.14
N LEU A 45 19.64 29.58 -25.09
CA LEU A 45 19.39 28.50 -26.04
C LEU A 45 18.89 29.15 -27.32
N LYS A 46 19.84 29.45 -28.20
CA LYS A 46 19.62 29.77 -29.61
C LYS A 46 18.65 28.77 -30.20
N THR A 47 17.59 29.30 -30.79
CA THR A 47 16.56 28.59 -31.57
C THR A 47 17.24 27.76 -32.66
N GLN A 48 17.41 26.46 -32.42
CA GLN A 48 17.82 25.54 -33.48
C GLN A 48 16.61 25.24 -34.37
N GLY A 49 16.84 25.36 -35.67
CA GLY A 49 15.84 25.35 -36.72
C GLY A 49 14.96 24.10 -36.72
N LYS A 50 13.68 24.33 -36.97
CA LYS A 50 12.66 23.30 -37.18
C LYS A 50 13.00 22.51 -38.45
N LYS A 51 13.37 21.24 -38.32
CA LYS A 51 13.12 20.25 -39.37
C LYS A 51 11.66 19.82 -39.23
N ALA A 52 10.88 20.04 -40.29
CA ALA A 52 9.47 19.68 -40.34
C ALA A 52 9.33 18.15 -40.40
N THR A 53 9.09 17.53 -39.25
CA THR A 53 8.46 16.22 -39.17
C THR A 53 6.96 16.43 -39.22
N GLU A 54 6.34 16.08 -40.35
CA GLU A 54 4.89 16.02 -40.51
C GLU A 54 4.33 15.00 -39.51
N GLY A 55 3.66 15.51 -38.48
CA GLY A 55 3.11 14.68 -37.42
C GLY A 55 2.94 15.52 -36.16
N ARG A 56 1.80 16.20 -36.05
CA ARG A 56 1.42 16.91 -34.82
C ARG A 56 1.25 15.86 -33.72
N ASP A 57 2.23 15.74 -32.84
CA ASP A 57 2.18 14.82 -31.69
C ASP A 57 0.83 15.05 -30.96
N PRO A 58 -0.06 14.03 -30.92
CA PRO A 58 -1.39 14.18 -30.35
C PRO A 58 -1.36 14.57 -28.87
N TYR A 59 -0.21 14.38 -28.21
CA TYR A 59 -0.01 14.72 -26.80
C TYR A 59 0.79 16.01 -26.57
N ALA A 60 1.10 16.78 -27.62
CA ALA A 60 1.87 18.02 -27.49
C ALA A 60 1.24 19.01 -26.49
N LEU A 61 -0.09 19.12 -26.49
CA LEU A 61 -0.84 19.97 -25.56
C LEU A 61 -0.71 19.47 -24.11
N PHE A 62 -0.80 18.16 -23.89
CA PHE A 62 -0.65 17.57 -22.56
C PHE A 62 0.79 17.70 -22.05
N LYS A 63 1.79 17.50 -22.91
CA LYS A 63 3.20 17.69 -22.57
C LYS A 63 3.48 19.15 -22.18
N GLN A 64 2.93 20.10 -22.93
CA GLN A 64 3.02 21.52 -22.60
C GLN A 64 2.30 21.85 -21.29
N ALA A 65 1.12 21.26 -21.03
CA ALA A 65 0.39 21.45 -19.78
C ALA A 65 1.10 20.82 -18.56
N ILE A 66 1.81 19.71 -18.72
CA ILE A 66 2.61 19.06 -17.67
C ILE A 66 3.87 19.88 -17.36
N LEU A 67 4.48 20.48 -18.39
CA LEU A 67 5.67 21.32 -18.25
C LEU A 67 5.34 22.74 -17.75
N ALA A 68 4.12 23.23 -18.02
CA ALA A 68 3.65 24.51 -17.55
C ALA A 68 3.45 24.48 -16.02
N GLU A 69 3.80 25.58 -15.35
CA GLU A 69 3.45 25.73 -13.94
C GLU A 69 1.92 25.78 -13.80
N PRO A 70 1.35 25.10 -12.80
CA PRO A 70 -0.09 25.15 -12.57
C PRO A 70 -0.52 26.59 -12.23
N ASP A 71 -1.60 27.04 -12.87
CA ASP A 71 -2.14 28.39 -12.66
C ASP A 71 -2.46 28.62 -11.18
N ARG A 72 -1.78 29.62 -10.60
CA ARG A 72 -1.88 29.94 -9.16
C ARG A 72 -3.27 30.42 -8.76
N THR A 73 -4.06 30.91 -9.71
CA THR A 73 -5.45 31.33 -9.52
C THR A 73 -6.35 30.12 -9.34
N LEU A 74 -6.30 29.16 -10.28
CA LEU A 74 -7.07 27.90 -10.22
C LEU A 74 -6.74 27.07 -8.96
N LEU A 75 -5.47 27.08 -8.53
CA LEU A 75 -5.06 26.40 -7.30
C LEU A 75 -5.68 26.98 -6.02
N LYS A 76 -6.08 28.26 -6.01
CA LYS A 76 -6.74 28.89 -4.86
C LYS A 76 -8.23 28.57 -4.79
N GLU A 77 -8.85 28.29 -5.93
CA GLU A 77 -10.27 27.95 -6.06
C GLU A 77 -10.54 26.49 -5.68
N LEU A 78 -9.52 25.62 -5.67
CA LEU A 78 -9.67 24.24 -5.23
C LEU A 78 -10.14 24.19 -3.76
N PRO A 79 -11.26 23.51 -3.47
CA PRO A 79 -11.79 23.42 -2.12
C PRO A 79 -10.80 22.69 -1.22
N ARG A 80 -10.29 23.40 -0.21
CA ARG A 80 -9.47 22.79 0.83
C ARG A 80 -10.39 22.15 1.83
N GLU A 81 -10.21 20.84 2.06
CA GLU A 81 -10.91 20.16 3.16
C GLU A 81 -10.69 20.91 4.47
N THR A 82 -11.77 21.11 5.21
CA THR A 82 -11.68 21.67 6.55
C THR A 82 -10.94 20.69 7.46
N TYR A 83 -10.33 21.20 8.52
CA TYR A 83 -9.57 20.36 9.45
C TYR A 83 -10.46 19.29 10.12
N THR A 84 -11.70 19.64 10.45
CA THR A 84 -12.68 18.75 11.09
C THR A 84 -13.04 17.58 10.18
N GLU A 85 -13.44 17.84 8.93
CA GLU A 85 -13.77 16.80 7.95
C GLU A 85 -12.62 15.80 7.75
N ARG A 86 -11.38 16.30 7.69
CA ARG A 86 -10.19 15.46 7.56
C ARG A 86 -10.02 14.55 8.79
N GLN A 87 -10.23 15.06 9.99
CA GLN A 87 -10.09 14.27 11.22
C GLN A 87 -11.18 13.21 11.33
N ASP A 88 -12.41 13.54 10.96
CA ASP A 88 -13.52 12.59 10.99
C ASP A 88 -13.31 11.47 9.97
N ARG A 89 -12.88 11.79 8.74
CA ARG A 89 -12.48 10.79 7.73
C ARG A 89 -11.36 9.87 8.24
N LYS A 90 -10.34 10.44 8.89
CA LYS A 90 -9.24 9.65 9.48
C LYS A 90 -9.72 8.69 10.56
N ARG A 91 -10.63 9.14 11.44
CA ARG A 91 -11.21 8.31 12.51
C ARG A 91 -12.02 7.15 11.94
N VAL A 92 -12.90 7.42 10.98
CA VAL A 92 -13.71 6.40 10.30
C VAL A 92 -12.81 5.38 9.61
N ARG A 93 -11.83 5.85 8.84
CA ARG A 93 -10.87 4.96 8.17
C ARG A 93 -10.09 4.10 9.16
N SER A 94 -9.61 4.68 10.25
CA SER A 94 -8.89 3.94 11.30
C SER A 94 -9.74 2.81 11.88
N ARG A 95 -11.01 3.09 12.18
CA ARG A 95 -11.95 2.10 12.69
C ARG A 95 -12.14 0.94 11.70
N LEU A 96 -12.42 1.24 10.43
CA LEU A 96 -12.62 0.21 9.40
C LEU A 96 -11.37 -0.67 9.24
N MET A 97 -10.17 -0.09 9.27
CA MET A 97 -8.93 -0.85 9.19
C MET A 97 -8.73 -1.77 10.41
N MET A 98 -9.14 -1.34 11.61
CA MET A 98 -9.07 -2.17 12.81
C MET A 98 -10.10 -3.30 12.80
N GLU A 99 -11.29 -3.05 12.28
CA GLU A 99 -12.33 -4.07 12.08
C GLU A 99 -11.83 -5.14 11.09
N GLU A 100 -11.25 -4.74 9.96
CA GLU A 100 -10.67 -5.68 8.99
C GLU A 100 -9.50 -6.47 9.57
N HIS A 101 -8.57 -5.80 10.25
CA HIS A 101 -7.45 -6.46 10.93
C HIS A 101 -7.93 -7.51 11.94
N THR A 102 -8.94 -7.17 12.74
CA THR A 102 -9.53 -8.10 13.71
C THR A 102 -10.18 -9.29 13.03
N ARG A 103 -10.91 -9.07 11.93
CA ARG A 103 -11.52 -10.13 11.11
C ARG A 103 -10.45 -11.10 10.57
N VAL A 104 -9.37 -10.56 9.98
CA VAL A 104 -8.28 -11.35 9.42
C VAL A 104 -7.56 -12.15 10.51
N ASN A 105 -7.23 -11.52 11.64
CA ASN A 105 -6.58 -12.21 12.76
C ASN A 105 -7.46 -13.28 13.41
N GLY A 106 -8.77 -13.04 13.52
CA GLY A 106 -9.73 -14.04 13.96
C GLY A 106 -9.74 -15.26 13.03
N HIS A 107 -9.73 -15.02 11.71
CA HIS A 107 -9.64 -16.11 10.73
C HIS A 107 -8.31 -16.86 10.83
N LEU A 108 -7.18 -16.16 10.86
CA LEU A 108 -5.84 -16.76 10.94
C LEU A 108 -5.66 -17.58 12.23
N SER A 109 -6.07 -17.04 13.38
CA SER A 109 -5.98 -17.74 14.66
C SER A 109 -6.79 -19.03 14.67
N ARG A 110 -8.01 -19.02 14.10
CA ARG A 110 -8.82 -20.23 13.89
C ARG A 110 -8.12 -21.24 12.97
N CYS A 111 -7.58 -20.80 11.83
CA CYS A 111 -6.86 -21.70 10.91
C CYS A 111 -5.63 -22.33 11.58
N ILE A 112 -4.91 -21.61 12.45
CA ILE A 112 -3.78 -22.14 13.21
C ILE A 112 -4.25 -23.21 14.21
N GLN A 113 -5.36 -22.98 14.91
CA GLN A 113 -5.93 -23.95 15.86
C GLN A 113 -6.35 -25.24 15.13
N LEU A 114 -7.13 -25.10 14.06
CA LEU A 114 -7.57 -26.24 13.23
C LEU A 114 -6.38 -27.00 12.65
N ARG A 115 -5.33 -26.31 12.19
CA ARG A 115 -4.10 -26.97 11.73
C ARG A 115 -3.44 -27.80 12.84
N LYS A 116 -3.37 -27.28 14.07
CA LYS A 116 -2.78 -28.02 15.21
C LYS A 116 -3.61 -29.26 15.56
N GLU A 117 -4.93 -29.14 15.55
CA GLU A 117 -5.85 -30.26 15.81
C GLU A 117 -5.76 -31.32 14.72
N ALA A 118 -5.73 -30.91 13.45
CA ALA A 118 -5.54 -31.81 12.32
C ALA A 118 -4.21 -32.59 12.40
N ILE A 119 -3.10 -31.94 12.79
CA ILE A 119 -1.81 -32.62 12.97
C ILE A 119 -1.89 -33.65 14.11
N LYS A 120 -2.61 -33.34 15.20
CA LYS A 120 -2.79 -34.29 16.32
C LYS A 120 -3.64 -35.50 15.94
N ALA A 121 -4.57 -35.34 15.01
CA ALA A 121 -5.43 -36.42 14.54
C ALA A 121 -4.72 -37.39 13.57
N LEU A 122 -3.52 -37.05 13.08
CA LEU A 122 -2.73 -37.93 12.21
C LEU A 122 -2.07 -39.08 12.99
N PRO A 123 -1.80 -40.23 12.34
CA PRO A 123 -0.96 -41.29 12.91
C PRO A 123 0.46 -40.80 13.23
N GLU A 124 1.08 -41.34 14.29
CA GLU A 124 2.37 -40.87 14.83
C GLU A 124 3.48 -40.76 13.77
N ALA A 125 3.59 -41.76 12.89
CA ALA A 125 4.59 -41.78 11.82
C ALA A 125 4.50 -40.57 10.87
N LEU A 126 3.30 -40.02 10.65
CA LEU A 126 3.07 -38.88 9.77
C LEU A 126 3.13 -37.53 10.50
N GLN A 127 2.98 -37.53 11.83
CA GLN A 127 3.05 -36.29 12.62
C GLN A 127 4.43 -35.64 12.54
N GLU A 128 5.49 -36.45 12.59
CA GLU A 128 6.87 -35.95 12.50
C GLU A 128 7.14 -35.26 11.17
N ALA A 129 6.72 -35.87 10.07
CA ALA A 129 6.85 -35.30 8.73
C ALA A 129 6.07 -33.98 8.61
N ALA A 130 4.84 -33.92 9.13
CA ALA A 130 3.99 -32.73 9.08
C ALA A 130 4.48 -31.54 9.94
N ARG A 131 5.30 -31.81 10.97
CA ARG A 131 5.89 -30.76 11.83
C ARG A 131 7.14 -30.14 11.24
N ARG A 132 7.77 -30.78 10.25
CA ARG A 132 8.97 -30.24 9.58
C ARG A 132 8.60 -28.97 8.82
N LYS A 133 9.48 -27.98 8.88
CA LYS A 133 9.32 -26.74 8.12
C LYS A 133 9.50 -27.04 6.63
N ASP A 134 8.53 -26.63 5.82
CA ASP A 134 8.65 -26.71 4.38
C ASP A 134 9.64 -25.64 3.88
N MET A 135 10.61 -26.08 3.08
CA MET A 135 11.65 -25.23 2.47
C MET A 135 11.34 -24.94 1.00
N THR A 136 10.25 -25.47 0.45
CA THR A 136 9.84 -25.18 -0.93
C THR A 136 9.51 -23.69 -1.08
N SER A 137 10.01 -23.10 -2.17
CA SER A 137 9.70 -21.71 -2.50
C SER A 137 8.30 -21.58 -3.08
N PHE A 138 7.70 -20.39 -2.96
CA PHE A 138 6.42 -20.13 -3.59
C PHE A 138 6.55 -20.23 -5.12
N PRO A 139 5.54 -20.79 -5.81
CA PRO A 139 5.58 -20.97 -7.26
C PRO A 139 5.62 -19.62 -7.98
N ILE A 140 6.61 -19.43 -8.85
CA ILE A 140 6.81 -18.20 -9.65
C ILE A 140 5.62 -17.95 -10.59
N THR A 141 4.87 -19.01 -10.95
CA THR A 141 3.71 -18.93 -11.84
C THR A 141 2.47 -18.28 -11.20
N ARG A 142 2.46 -18.04 -9.88
CA ARG A 142 1.34 -17.41 -9.20
C ARG A 142 1.27 -15.92 -9.57
N ARG A 143 0.33 -15.57 -10.45
CA ARG A 143 0.08 -14.18 -10.82
C ARG A 143 -0.58 -13.44 -9.66
N VAL A 144 -0.09 -12.23 -9.39
CA VAL A 144 -0.77 -11.26 -8.53
C VAL A 144 -1.92 -10.66 -9.32
N PHE A 145 -3.03 -10.37 -8.64
CA PHE A 145 -4.16 -9.70 -9.27
C PHE A 145 -3.75 -8.32 -9.77
N THR A 146 -4.10 -8.03 -11.02
CA THR A 146 -3.91 -6.74 -11.69
C THR A 146 -5.24 -6.00 -11.79
N ASP A 147 -5.21 -4.67 -11.85
CA ASP A 147 -6.42 -3.83 -11.91
C ASP A 147 -7.30 -4.14 -13.14
N SER A 148 -6.67 -4.52 -14.26
CA SER A 148 -7.35 -4.97 -15.47
C SER A 148 -6.99 -6.40 -15.83
N ALA A 149 -7.93 -7.10 -16.45
CA ALA A 149 -7.72 -8.46 -16.95
C ALA A 149 -6.67 -8.48 -18.07
N PRO A 150 -5.92 -9.58 -18.24
CA PRO A 150 -4.94 -9.68 -19.31
C PRO A 150 -5.61 -9.64 -20.69
N ILE A 151 -5.03 -8.86 -21.60
CA ILE A 151 -5.49 -8.77 -22.99
C ILE A 151 -5.26 -10.12 -23.68
N LYS A 152 -6.28 -10.64 -24.36
CA LYS A 152 -6.19 -11.88 -25.14
C LYS A 152 -5.11 -11.74 -26.22
N ASP A 153 -4.31 -12.78 -26.39
CA ASP A 153 -3.28 -12.92 -27.43
C ASP A 153 -2.14 -11.86 -27.41
N PHE A 154 -2.04 -11.04 -26.36
CA PHE A 154 -0.99 -10.02 -26.26
C PHE A 154 0.42 -10.60 -26.33
N LYS A 155 0.64 -11.78 -25.69
CA LYS A 155 1.93 -12.46 -25.74
C LYS A 155 2.30 -12.95 -27.13
N ALA A 156 1.32 -13.46 -27.89
CA ALA A 156 1.54 -13.96 -29.25
C ALA A 156 1.89 -12.82 -30.22
N LYS A 157 1.33 -11.63 -30.01
CA LYS A 157 1.64 -10.43 -30.81
C LYS A 157 3.06 -9.91 -30.58
N ILE A 158 3.58 -10.00 -29.35
CA ILE A 158 4.92 -9.52 -29.02
C ILE A 158 6.01 -10.45 -29.56
N SER A 159 5.81 -11.77 -29.49
CA SER A 159 6.79 -12.72 -30.06
C SER A 159 6.92 -12.55 -31.57
N ALA A 160 5.80 -12.35 -32.28
CA ALA A 160 5.80 -12.18 -33.73
C ALA A 160 6.58 -10.94 -34.22
N THR A 161 6.72 -9.90 -33.39
CA THR A 161 7.44 -8.67 -33.77
C THR A 161 8.95 -8.70 -33.49
N HIS A 162 9.46 -9.74 -32.82
CA HIS A 162 10.87 -9.83 -32.43
C HIS A 162 11.67 -10.85 -33.23
N ASP A 163 11.01 -11.63 -34.11
CA ASP A 163 11.61 -12.64 -34.97
C ASP A 163 11.84 -12.15 -36.42
N ASP A 164 11.60 -10.86 -36.71
CA ASP A 164 11.98 -10.13 -37.93
C ASP A 164 13.19 -9.19 -37.67
#